data_AF-A0A1F9H1E9-F1
#
_entry.id   AF-A0A1F9H1E9-F1
#
_cell.length_a   1.000
_cell.length_b   1.000
_cell.length_c   1.000
_cell.angle_alpha   90.00
_cell.angle_beta   90.00
_cell.angle_gamma   90.00
#
_symmetry.space_group_name_H-M   'P 1'
#
loop_
_entity.id
_entity.type
_entity.pdbx_description
1 polymer ?
#
loop_
_entity_poly.entity_id
_entity_poly.type
_entity_poly.pdbx_seq_one_letter_code
_entity_poly.pdbx_strand_id
1 'polypeptide(L)'
;MQGGVHKTFPGFWNPEVFFDTEFDIFDPSHLKRLEVGTDLYTTLRSVWRLRGLTYDFLPTQGIQQPIFSIFSQGRLYEASTQFEYKFTENLITGVGFSWDNYLWQDPTRTNGYLVEFDTKYYGDLLDWMNTFFYFESYGGDVFGDRLHIGFPLTDEIKLKTKLEYDWYDKVTSSERFSFHAEEGIEFWLLEKLRLYLGGEFNSNNTLEYDLRFDARLTYVLWSDV
;
A
#
# COMPACT_ATOMS: atom_id res chain seq x y z
N MET A 1 -32.06 -15.16 -18.34
CA MET A 1 -31.50 -16.19 -17.43
C MET A 1 -30.18 -16.65 -17.98
N GLN A 2 -29.22 -16.81 -17.07
CA GLN A 2 -27.94 -17.53 -17.19
C GLN A 2 -26.84 -16.93 -18.05
N GLY A 3 -25.88 -16.36 -17.32
CA GLY A 3 -24.48 -16.25 -17.68
C GLY A 3 -23.64 -15.78 -16.48
N GLY A 4 -24.10 -16.02 -15.25
CA GLY A 4 -23.28 -15.75 -14.07
C GLY A 4 -22.13 -16.74 -14.10
N VAL A 5 -20.91 -16.22 -14.21
CA VAL A 5 -19.71 -17.03 -14.01
C VAL A 5 -19.76 -17.49 -12.56
N HIS A 6 -20.27 -18.71 -12.35
CA HIS A 6 -20.05 -19.42 -11.11
C HIS A 6 -18.54 -19.68 -11.03
N LYS A 7 -17.81 -18.80 -10.33
CA LYS A 7 -16.50 -19.15 -9.79
C LYS A 7 -16.76 -20.28 -8.79
N THR A 8 -16.65 -21.52 -9.27
CA THR A 8 -16.53 -22.68 -8.40
C THR A 8 -15.18 -22.55 -7.70
N PHE A 9 -15.19 -22.04 -6.47
CA PHE A 9 -14.01 -22.05 -5.60
C PHE A 9 -13.63 -23.52 -5.35
N PRO A 10 -12.49 -24.02 -5.86
CA PRO A 10 -12.09 -25.39 -5.63
C PRO A 10 -11.51 -25.49 -4.21
N GLY A 11 -12.35 -25.91 -3.25
CA GLY A 11 -11.91 -26.40 -1.94
C GLY A 11 -11.20 -25.40 -1.01
N PHE A 12 -10.93 -25.86 0.21
CA PHE A 12 -10.33 -25.14 1.35
C PHE A 12 -8.84 -24.71 1.12
N TRP A 13 -8.31 -24.87 -0.09
CA TRP A 13 -6.91 -24.61 -0.46
C TRP A 13 -6.82 -24.33 -1.96
N ASN A 14 -7.01 -23.06 -2.37
CA ASN A 14 -6.78 -22.63 -3.75
C ASN A 14 -5.64 -21.62 -3.79
N PRO A 15 -4.40 -22.01 -4.13
CA PRO A 15 -3.30 -21.07 -4.23
C PRO A 15 -3.39 -20.24 -5.52
N GLU A 16 -3.43 -18.93 -5.40
CA GLU A 16 -3.28 -18.01 -6.52
C GLU A 16 -1.86 -17.43 -6.51
N VAL A 17 -1.03 -17.84 -7.46
CA VAL A 17 0.36 -17.39 -7.59
C VAL A 17 0.43 -16.25 -8.61
N PHE A 18 1.20 -15.21 -8.30
CA PHE A 18 1.47 -14.13 -9.26
C PHE A 18 2.95 -13.74 -9.25
N PHE A 19 3.29 -12.98 -10.28
CA PHE A 19 4.62 -12.48 -10.56
C PHE A 19 4.48 -11.08 -11.15
N ASP A 20 5.18 -10.11 -10.59
CA ASP A 20 5.20 -8.72 -11.08
C ASP A 20 6.64 -8.23 -11.22
N THR A 21 6.92 -7.49 -12.29
CA THR A 21 8.26 -6.97 -12.59
C THR A 21 8.20 -5.58 -13.15
N GLU A 22 9.08 -4.72 -12.64
CA GLU A 22 9.26 -3.36 -13.12
C GLU A 22 10.72 -3.15 -13.54
N PHE A 23 10.92 -2.55 -14.71
CA PHE A 23 12.22 -2.23 -15.28
C PHE A 23 12.35 -0.71 -15.50
N ASP A 24 13.58 -0.21 -15.60
CA ASP A 24 13.78 1.14 -16.11
C ASP A 24 13.39 1.21 -17.59
N ILE A 25 12.62 2.23 -17.95
CA ILE A 25 12.19 2.49 -19.33
C ILE A 25 13.39 2.89 -20.20
N PHE A 26 14.39 3.53 -19.61
CA PHE A 26 15.60 3.99 -20.29
C PHE A 26 16.76 2.98 -20.20
N ASP A 27 16.71 2.05 -19.25
CA ASP A 27 17.64 0.91 -19.15
C ASP A 27 16.89 -0.38 -18.77
N PRO A 28 16.36 -1.13 -19.75
CA PRO A 28 15.62 -2.36 -19.49
C PRO A 28 16.44 -3.48 -18.84
N SER A 29 17.77 -3.36 -18.79
CA SER A 29 18.63 -4.29 -18.05
C SER A 29 18.63 -4.02 -16.54
N HIS A 30 18.18 -2.82 -16.15
CA HIS A 30 18.04 -2.40 -14.77
C HIS A 30 16.66 -2.79 -14.22
N LEU A 31 16.62 -3.92 -13.51
CA LEU A 31 15.44 -4.39 -12.78
C LEU A 31 15.20 -3.50 -11.54
N LYS A 32 14.13 -2.72 -11.55
CA LYS A 32 13.71 -1.86 -10.43
C LYS A 32 12.96 -2.63 -9.36
N ARG A 33 12.02 -3.47 -9.76
CA ARG A 33 11.19 -4.25 -8.84
C ARG A 33 10.96 -5.64 -9.38
N LEU A 34 11.00 -6.61 -8.49
CA LEU A 34 10.50 -7.94 -8.72
C LEU A 34 9.68 -8.34 -7.50
N GLU A 35 8.45 -8.80 -7.73
CA GLU A 35 7.59 -9.36 -6.71
C GLU A 35 7.12 -10.75 -7.13
N VAL A 36 7.12 -11.66 -6.17
CA VAL A 36 6.53 -12.98 -6.28
C VAL A 36 5.68 -13.24 -5.07
N GLY A 37 4.53 -13.88 -5.27
CA GLY A 37 3.65 -14.14 -4.17
C GLY A 37 2.61 -15.20 -4.44
N THR A 38 1.95 -15.61 -3.35
CA THR A 38 0.84 -16.54 -3.39
C THR A 38 -0.25 -16.14 -2.40
N ASP A 39 -1.50 -16.28 -2.81
CA ASP A 39 -2.69 -16.11 -1.97
C ASP A 39 -3.31 -17.47 -1.69
N LEU A 40 -3.38 -17.84 -0.42
CA LEU A 40 -3.93 -19.09 0.06
C LEU A 40 -5.30 -18.82 0.70
N TYR A 41 -6.37 -19.16 -0.01
CA TYR A 41 -7.72 -19.07 0.52
C TYR A 41 -8.01 -20.26 1.44
N THR A 42 -7.68 -20.10 2.71
CA THR A 42 -7.87 -21.14 3.74
C THR A 42 -9.34 -21.40 4.03
N THR A 43 -10.22 -20.41 3.87
CA THR A 43 -11.68 -20.56 3.91
C THR A 43 -12.34 -19.62 2.90
N LEU A 44 -13.66 -19.68 2.73
CA LEU A 44 -14.43 -18.68 1.96
C LEU A 44 -14.36 -17.26 2.54
N ARG A 45 -13.85 -17.12 3.77
CA ARG A 45 -13.78 -15.88 4.52
C ARG A 45 -12.36 -15.52 4.92
N SER A 46 -11.35 -16.27 4.53
CA SER A 46 -9.98 -15.99 4.97
C SER A 46 -8.98 -16.23 3.85
N VAL A 47 -8.01 -15.33 3.78
CA VAL A 47 -6.90 -15.41 2.84
C VAL A 47 -5.59 -15.22 3.61
N TRP A 48 -4.62 -16.04 3.28
CA TRP A 48 -3.26 -15.91 3.76
C TRP A 48 -2.36 -15.59 2.58
N ARG A 49 -1.78 -14.40 2.56
CA ARG A 49 -0.90 -13.88 1.53
C ARG A 49 0.54 -14.04 1.96
N LEU A 50 1.37 -14.54 1.06
CA LEU A 50 2.82 -14.60 1.22
C LEU A 50 3.46 -13.88 0.04
N ARG A 51 4.44 -13.03 0.30
CA ARG A 51 5.13 -12.22 -0.72
C ARG A 51 6.63 -12.22 -0.48
N GLY A 52 7.38 -12.18 -1.58
CA GLY A 52 8.79 -11.83 -1.61
C GLY A 52 9.00 -10.75 -2.66
N LEU A 53 9.66 -9.66 -2.27
CA LEU A 53 9.90 -8.50 -3.10
C LEU A 53 11.38 -8.15 -3.07
N THR A 54 11.92 -7.70 -4.20
CA THR A 54 13.15 -6.90 -4.22
C THR A 54 12.90 -5.59 -4.95
N TYR A 55 13.49 -4.52 -4.42
CA TYR A 55 13.35 -3.18 -4.95
C TYR A 55 14.74 -2.53 -5.02
N ASP A 56 15.12 -2.03 -6.20
CA ASP A 56 16.37 -1.31 -6.42
C ASP A 56 16.08 0.17 -6.60
N PHE A 57 16.82 1.01 -5.89
CA PHE A 57 16.52 2.43 -5.81
C PHE A 57 17.43 3.25 -6.72
N LEU A 58 16.78 4.16 -7.46
CA LEU A 58 17.27 5.51 -7.72
C LEU A 58 16.22 6.51 -7.19
N PRO A 59 16.60 7.60 -6.50
CA PRO A 59 15.69 8.50 -5.75
C PRO A 59 14.54 9.23 -6.44
N THR A 60 14.20 8.87 -7.66
CA THR A 60 13.39 9.71 -8.53
C THR A 60 12.21 9.02 -9.20
N GLN A 61 11.93 7.74 -8.95
CA GLN A 61 10.94 7.00 -9.77
C GLN A 61 10.08 6.00 -8.97
N GLY A 62 8.76 6.26 -8.82
CA GLY A 62 7.76 5.25 -8.43
C GLY A 62 6.58 5.78 -7.61
N ILE A 63 5.37 5.20 -7.82
CA ILE A 63 4.09 5.65 -7.21
C ILE A 63 3.62 4.76 -6.03
N GLN A 64 4.26 3.61 -5.77
CA GLN A 64 4.10 2.83 -4.54
C GLN A 64 5.44 2.20 -4.17
N GLN A 65 5.89 2.45 -2.93
CA GLN A 65 7.22 2.04 -2.46
C GLN A 65 7.09 1.38 -1.09
N PRO A 66 7.88 0.33 -0.78
CA PRO A 66 8.05 -0.12 0.60
C PRO A 66 8.54 1.05 1.45
N ILE A 67 8.06 1.17 2.69
CA ILE A 67 8.45 2.26 3.61
C ILE A 67 9.98 2.29 3.77
N PHE A 68 10.63 1.12 3.70
CA PHE A 68 12.08 0.97 3.82
C PHE A 68 12.90 1.53 2.65
N SER A 69 12.27 1.84 1.52
CA SER A 69 12.93 2.47 0.38
C SER A 69 13.42 3.89 0.66
N ILE A 70 12.84 4.59 1.65
CA ILE A 70 13.15 6.00 1.95
C ILE A 70 14.59 6.17 2.48
N PHE A 71 15.15 5.14 3.11
CA PHE A 71 16.47 5.19 3.76
C PHE A 71 17.44 4.12 3.25
N SER A 72 17.02 3.23 2.34
CA SER A 72 17.92 2.28 1.70
C SER A 72 18.82 3.00 0.70
N GLN A 73 20.14 2.81 0.81
CA GLN A 73 21.12 3.32 -0.16
C GLN A 73 21.35 2.39 -1.37
N GLY A 74 20.53 1.35 -1.50
CA GLY A 74 20.63 0.39 -2.60
C GLY A 74 19.49 -0.63 -2.56
N ARG A 75 19.73 -1.79 -3.17
CA ARG A 75 18.71 -2.84 -3.29
C ARG A 75 18.22 -3.36 -1.94
N LEU A 76 16.90 -3.36 -1.81
CA LEU A 76 16.12 -3.87 -0.70
C LEU A 76 15.53 -5.25 -1.04
N TYR A 77 15.42 -6.11 -0.03
CA TYR A 77 14.71 -7.37 -0.08
C TYR A 77 13.68 -7.41 1.04
N GLU A 78 12.43 -7.71 0.71
CA GLU A 78 11.32 -7.83 1.65
C GLU A 78 10.75 -9.25 1.55
N ALA A 79 10.43 -9.83 2.71
CA ALA A 79 9.58 -11.00 2.81
C ALA A 79 8.39 -10.64 3.71
N SER A 80 7.17 -10.84 3.22
CA SER A 80 5.97 -10.45 3.96
C SER A 80 4.88 -11.51 3.94
N THR A 81 4.08 -11.47 5.00
CA THR A 81 2.98 -12.39 5.26
C THR A 81 1.80 -11.59 5.79
N GLN A 82 0.62 -11.84 5.26
CA GLN A 82 -0.60 -11.15 5.69
C GLN A 82 -1.74 -12.14 5.80
N PHE A 83 -2.45 -12.13 6.92
CA PHE A 83 -3.68 -12.89 7.10
C PHE A 83 -4.86 -11.94 7.18
N GLU A 84 -5.89 -12.16 6.37
CA GLU A 84 -7.14 -11.42 6.44
C GLU A 84 -8.33 -12.35 6.72
N TYR A 85 -9.30 -11.82 7.47
CA TYR A 85 -10.57 -12.47 7.77
C TYR A 85 -11.75 -11.55 7.45
N LYS A 86 -12.70 -12.07 6.68
CA LYS A 86 -13.94 -11.45 6.25
C LYS A 86 -15.05 -11.81 7.24
N PHE A 87 -15.35 -10.89 8.16
CA PHE A 87 -16.39 -11.08 9.17
C PHE A 87 -17.80 -11.01 8.57
N THR A 88 -18.01 -10.05 7.66
CA THR A 88 -19.26 -9.86 6.91
C THR A 88 -18.95 -9.63 5.44
N GLU A 89 -19.96 -9.43 4.59
CA GLU A 89 -19.72 -9.11 3.18
C GLU A 89 -18.89 -7.83 2.98
N ASN A 90 -18.97 -6.92 3.95
CA ASN A 90 -18.45 -5.56 3.86
C ASN A 90 -17.29 -5.32 4.82
N LEU A 91 -17.12 -6.10 5.89
CA LEU A 91 -16.09 -5.90 6.92
C LEU A 91 -15.01 -6.98 6.85
N ILE A 92 -13.77 -6.53 6.65
CA ILE A 92 -12.56 -7.35 6.58
C ILE A 92 -11.53 -6.79 7.55
N THR A 93 -10.82 -7.65 8.27
CA THR A 93 -9.70 -7.26 9.12
C THR A 93 -8.51 -8.14 8.81
N GLY A 94 -7.31 -7.61 8.90
CA GLY A 94 -6.08 -8.35 8.67
C GLY A 94 -4.95 -7.97 9.61
N VAL A 95 -3.95 -8.84 9.63
CA VAL A 95 -2.65 -8.59 10.25
C VAL A 95 -1.57 -8.90 9.23
N GLY A 96 -0.65 -7.95 9.05
CA GLY A 96 0.52 -8.04 8.20
C GLY A 96 1.80 -8.07 9.02
N PHE A 97 2.79 -8.80 8.52
CA PHE A 97 4.17 -8.72 8.96
C PHE A 97 5.10 -8.70 7.75
N SER A 98 6.01 -7.74 7.70
CA SER A 98 7.08 -7.67 6.72
C SER A 98 8.43 -7.64 7.43
N TRP A 99 9.39 -8.36 6.87
CA TRP A 99 10.79 -8.28 7.23
C TRP A 99 11.57 -7.76 6.04
N ASP A 100 12.39 -6.74 6.30
CA ASP A 100 13.14 -6.03 5.29
C ASP A 100 14.63 -6.13 5.57
N ASN A 101 15.41 -6.33 4.52
CA ASN A 101 16.86 -6.24 4.53
C ASN A 101 17.32 -5.21 3.51
N TYR A 102 17.98 -4.16 3.98
CA TYR A 102 18.32 -2.99 3.17
C TYR A 102 19.76 -2.53 3.42
N LEU A 103 20.31 -1.78 2.45
CA LEU A 103 21.66 -1.24 2.54
C LEU A 103 21.63 0.06 3.35
N TRP A 104 22.21 0.05 4.55
CA TRP A 104 22.26 1.24 5.41
C TRP A 104 23.40 2.18 5.00
N GLN A 105 24.59 1.63 4.83
CA GLN A 105 25.78 2.33 4.34
C GLN A 105 26.69 1.29 3.71
N ASP A 106 27.08 1.44 2.44
CA ASP A 106 27.92 0.45 1.74
C ASP A 106 29.21 0.14 2.53
N PRO A 107 29.50 -1.13 2.88
CA PRO A 107 28.82 -2.40 2.53
C PRO A 107 27.88 -2.98 3.61
N THR A 108 27.59 -2.21 4.64
CA THR A 108 26.76 -2.59 5.79
C THR A 108 25.28 -2.64 5.42
N ARG A 109 24.71 -3.84 5.52
CA ARG A 109 23.26 -4.08 5.45
C ARG A 109 22.69 -4.20 6.85
N THR A 110 21.44 -3.79 7.00
CA THR A 110 20.69 -3.92 8.25
C THR A 110 19.29 -4.43 7.95
N ASN A 111 18.55 -4.73 9.01
CA ASN A 111 17.19 -5.22 8.90
C ASN A 111 16.21 -4.21 9.47
N GLY A 112 14.95 -4.40 9.12
CA GLY A 112 13.84 -3.81 9.83
C GLY A 112 12.60 -4.67 9.66
N TYR A 113 11.54 -4.27 10.33
CA TYR A 113 10.29 -5.01 10.29
C TYR A 113 9.11 -4.07 10.41
N LEU A 114 8.01 -4.48 9.79
CA LEU A 114 6.74 -3.77 9.77
C LEU A 114 5.65 -4.73 10.25
N VAL A 115 4.85 -4.29 11.19
CA VAL A 115 3.65 -4.99 11.66
C VAL A 115 2.45 -4.10 11.37
N GLU A 116 1.43 -4.65 10.73
CA GLU A 116 0.23 -3.92 10.37
C GLU A 116 -1.00 -4.61 10.93
N PHE A 117 -1.97 -3.83 11.38
CA PHE A 117 -3.33 -4.28 11.65
C PHE A 117 -4.28 -3.44 10.81
N ASP A 118 -4.94 -4.09 9.84
CA ASP A 118 -5.84 -3.44 8.90
C ASP A 118 -7.30 -3.76 9.21
N THR A 119 -8.19 -2.78 9.11
CA THR A 119 -9.64 -2.98 9.11
C THR A 119 -10.26 -2.19 7.96
N LYS A 120 -11.03 -2.89 7.14
CA LYS A 120 -11.62 -2.41 5.89
C LYS A 120 -13.12 -2.59 5.95
N TYR A 121 -13.85 -1.54 5.62
CA TYR A 121 -15.29 -1.56 5.44
C TYR A 121 -15.65 -1.06 4.03
N TYR A 122 -16.43 -1.83 3.29
CA TYR A 122 -16.92 -1.46 1.95
C TYR A 122 -18.44 -1.31 2.00
N GLY A 123 -18.94 -0.09 2.16
CA GLY A 123 -20.37 0.21 2.11
C GLY A 123 -20.74 1.07 0.90
N ASP A 124 -22.01 1.02 0.52
CA ASP A 124 -22.51 1.73 -0.67
C ASP A 124 -22.40 3.26 -0.56
N LEU A 125 -22.45 3.80 0.66
CA LEU A 125 -22.39 5.24 0.93
C LEU A 125 -21.04 5.68 1.50
N LEU A 126 -20.23 4.72 1.95
CA LEU A 126 -18.98 4.97 2.65
C LEU A 126 -18.13 3.71 2.63
N ASP A 127 -16.93 3.82 2.08
CA ASP A 127 -15.85 2.86 2.30
C ASP A 127 -14.76 3.48 3.15
N TRP A 128 -14.18 2.70 4.06
CA TRP A 128 -13.03 3.14 4.81
C TRP A 128 -12.06 1.98 5.04
N MET A 129 -10.78 2.33 5.14
CA MET A 129 -9.71 1.43 5.52
C MET A 129 -8.85 2.13 6.54
N ASN A 130 -8.68 1.49 7.69
CA ASN A 130 -7.78 1.95 8.74
C ASN A 130 -6.67 0.92 8.93
N THR A 131 -5.43 1.40 9.02
CA THR A 131 -4.25 0.57 9.22
C THR A 131 -3.41 1.18 10.33
N PHE A 132 -3.38 0.50 11.48
CA PHE A 132 -2.37 0.77 12.49
C PHE A 132 -1.10 0.03 12.10
N PHE A 133 0.04 0.69 12.20
CA PHE A 133 1.31 0.06 11.91
C PHE A 133 2.38 0.39 12.93
N TYR A 134 3.24 -0.58 13.17
CA TYR A 134 4.50 -0.41 13.89
C TYR A 134 5.64 -0.79 12.95
N PHE A 135 6.66 0.01 12.95
CA PHE A 135 7.83 -0.16 12.13
C PHE A 135 9.08 0.01 13.00
N GLU A 136 10.06 -0.89 12.86
CA GLU A 136 11.39 -0.74 13.47
C GLU A 136 12.43 -0.77 12.35
N SER A 137 13.41 0.12 12.47
CA SER A 137 14.56 0.22 11.59
C SER A 137 15.82 0.60 12.37
N TYR A 138 16.96 0.63 11.68
CA TYR A 138 18.20 1.18 12.26
C TYR A 138 18.03 2.64 12.73
N GLY A 139 17.15 3.42 12.09
CA GLY A 139 16.89 4.82 12.45
C GLY A 139 16.05 5.01 13.71
N GLY A 140 15.47 3.92 14.24
CA GLY A 140 14.50 3.91 15.33
C GLY A 140 13.14 3.38 14.90
N ASP A 141 12.15 3.68 15.73
CA ASP A 141 10.83 3.08 15.67
C ASP A 141 9.78 4.08 15.23
N VAL A 142 8.74 3.59 14.57
CA VAL A 142 7.59 4.39 14.11
C VAL A 142 6.31 3.68 14.48
N PHE A 143 5.39 4.43 15.05
CA PHE A 143 4.02 4.01 15.30
C PHE A 143 3.11 4.91 14.50
N GLY A 144 2.32 4.35 13.60
CA GLY A 144 1.47 5.13 12.72
C GLY A 144 0.04 4.61 12.65
N ASP A 145 -0.84 5.52 12.23
CA ASP A 145 -2.22 5.23 11.89
C ASP A 145 -2.52 5.83 10.53
N ARG A 146 -2.96 5.01 9.58
CA ARG A 146 -3.36 5.43 8.24
C ARG A 146 -4.85 5.18 8.05
N LEU A 147 -5.59 6.23 7.77
CA LEU A 147 -7.02 6.18 7.50
C LEU A 147 -7.31 6.63 6.08
N HIS A 148 -7.93 5.76 5.30
CA HIS A 148 -8.50 6.07 4.00
C HIS A 148 -10.01 6.08 4.11
N ILE A 149 -10.64 7.10 3.54
CA ILE A 149 -12.09 7.22 3.47
C ILE A 149 -12.48 7.53 2.03
N GLY A 150 -13.46 6.79 1.54
CA GLY A 150 -14.08 7.00 0.24
C GLY A 150 -15.56 7.32 0.41
N PHE A 151 -16.01 8.38 -0.23
CA PHE A 151 -17.42 8.75 -0.31
C PHE A 151 -17.85 8.78 -1.78
N PRO A 152 -18.61 7.77 -2.26
CA PRO A 152 -19.24 7.85 -3.57
C PRO A 152 -20.31 8.95 -3.54
N LEU A 153 -20.13 9.97 -4.37
CA LEU A 153 -21.11 11.04 -4.57
C LEU A 153 -22.11 10.65 -5.66
N THR A 154 -21.62 9.98 -6.70
CA THR A 154 -22.39 9.32 -7.76
C THR A 154 -21.66 8.03 -8.16
N ASP A 155 -22.21 7.28 -9.13
CA ASP A 155 -21.55 6.09 -9.67
C ASP A 155 -20.20 6.43 -10.37
N GLU A 156 -20.07 7.66 -10.87
CA GLU A 156 -18.90 8.15 -11.60
C GLU A 156 -17.96 9.02 -10.75
N ILE A 157 -18.43 9.53 -9.60
CA ILE A 157 -17.71 10.52 -8.80
C ILE A 157 -17.49 10.01 -7.37
N LYS A 158 -16.23 9.97 -6.94
CA LYS A 158 -15.84 9.55 -5.59
C LYS A 158 -14.90 10.55 -4.94
N LEU A 159 -15.28 11.04 -3.76
CA LEU A 159 -14.36 11.79 -2.89
C LEU A 159 -13.45 10.80 -2.16
N LYS A 160 -12.18 11.12 -2.06
CA LYS A 160 -11.18 10.34 -1.33
C LYS A 160 -10.46 11.23 -0.34
N THR A 161 -10.37 10.76 0.89
CA THR A 161 -9.59 11.37 1.95
C THR A 161 -8.61 10.33 2.46
N LYS A 162 -7.34 10.71 2.63
CA LYS A 162 -6.35 9.92 3.33
C LYS A 162 -5.75 10.76 4.43
N LEU A 163 -5.63 10.19 5.61
CA LEU A 163 -4.99 10.79 6.76
C LEU A 163 -3.95 9.80 7.26
N GLU A 164 -2.78 10.29 7.60
CA GLU A 164 -1.72 9.50 8.17
C GLU A 164 -1.05 10.30 9.27
N TYR A 165 -0.84 9.64 10.41
CA TYR A 165 -0.19 10.24 11.56
C TYR A 165 0.85 9.26 12.05
N ASP A 166 2.10 9.73 12.14
CA ASP A 166 3.19 8.90 12.62
C ASP A 166 3.86 9.53 13.83
N TRP A 167 4.21 8.67 14.78
CA TRP A 167 5.05 9.01 15.91
C TRP A 167 6.38 8.28 15.81
N TYR A 168 7.46 9.04 15.85
CA TYR A 168 8.82 8.54 15.74
C TYR A 168 9.52 8.48 17.11
N ASP A 169 10.13 7.34 17.42
CA ASP A 169 11.15 7.20 18.45
C ASP A 169 12.53 7.03 17.80
N LYS A 170 13.19 8.16 17.53
CA LYS A 170 14.48 8.19 16.81
C LYS A 170 15.67 8.18 17.77
N VAL A 171 16.71 7.45 17.40
CA VAL A 171 18.00 7.39 18.13
C VAL A 171 18.69 8.77 18.22
N THR A 172 18.45 9.67 17.25
CA THR A 172 19.20 10.93 17.11
C THR A 172 18.43 12.23 17.38
N SER A 173 17.17 12.17 17.83
CA SER A 173 16.36 13.28 18.39
C SER A 173 16.38 14.67 17.71
N SER A 174 15.22 15.10 17.21
CA SER A 174 14.66 16.43 17.55
C SER A 174 13.13 16.49 17.35
N GLU A 175 12.57 15.68 16.46
CA GLU A 175 11.15 15.77 16.08
C GLU A 175 10.51 14.39 16.00
N ARG A 176 9.32 14.25 16.61
CA ARG A 176 8.68 12.97 16.92
C ARG A 176 7.35 12.74 16.22
N PHE A 177 6.86 13.66 15.39
CA PHE A 177 5.53 13.53 14.79
C PHE A 177 5.54 13.96 13.33
N SER A 178 4.92 13.16 12.46
CA SER A 178 4.52 13.55 11.11
C SER A 178 3.00 13.50 11.01
N PHE A 179 2.48 14.31 10.10
CA PHE A 179 1.10 14.27 9.69
C PHE A 179 1.01 14.45 8.18
N HIS A 180 0.24 13.59 7.55
CA HIS A 180 -0.08 13.66 6.14
C HIS A 180 -1.61 13.66 5.96
N ALA A 181 -2.09 14.54 5.09
CA ALA A 181 -3.47 14.57 4.66
C ALA A 181 -3.54 14.73 3.14
N GLU A 182 -4.27 13.83 2.48
CA GLU A 182 -4.59 13.91 1.06
C GLU A 182 -6.09 14.00 0.91
N GLU A 183 -6.57 15.02 0.19
CA GLU A 183 -7.96 15.12 -0.22
C GLU A 183 -8.01 15.22 -1.73
N GLY A 184 -8.87 14.41 -2.35
CA GLY A 184 -9.03 14.44 -3.78
C GLY A 184 -10.35 13.88 -4.25
N ILE A 185 -10.64 14.16 -5.52
CA ILE A 185 -11.85 13.74 -6.20
C ILE A 185 -11.48 12.91 -7.41
N GLU A 186 -12.14 11.76 -7.53
CA GLU A 186 -12.00 10.83 -8.62
C GLU A 186 -13.24 10.90 -9.53
N PHE A 187 -13.00 10.96 -10.83
CA PHE A 187 -14.02 11.00 -11.87
C PHE A 187 -13.79 9.86 -12.87
N TRP A 188 -14.81 9.07 -13.14
CA TRP A 188 -14.87 8.23 -14.32
C TRP A 188 -15.35 9.07 -15.51
N LEU A 189 -14.39 9.51 -16.32
CA LEU A 189 -14.67 10.26 -17.55
C LEU A 189 -15.30 9.35 -18.61
N LEU A 190 -14.90 8.08 -18.62
CA LEU A 190 -15.42 6.98 -19.43
C LEU A 190 -15.32 5.68 -18.60
N GLU A 191 -15.97 4.59 -19.02
CA GLU A 191 -15.90 3.28 -18.35
C GLU A 191 -14.49 2.80 -18.00
N LYS A 192 -13.48 3.22 -18.78
CA LYS A 192 -12.08 2.85 -18.60
C LYS A 192 -11.16 4.02 -18.33
N LEU A 193 -11.66 5.25 -18.31
CA LEU A 193 -10.83 6.44 -18.17
C LEU A 193 -11.17 7.16 -16.87
N ARG A 194 -10.21 7.20 -15.97
CA ARG A 194 -10.37 7.73 -14.63
C ARG A 194 -9.43 8.91 -14.42
N LEU A 195 -9.95 10.05 -14.01
CA LEU A 195 -9.19 11.23 -13.62
C LEU A 195 -9.27 11.39 -12.10
N TYR A 196 -8.12 11.55 -11.46
CA TYR A 196 -8.01 11.94 -10.07
C TYR A 196 -7.37 13.33 -9.98
N LEU A 197 -7.98 14.20 -9.19
CA LEU A 197 -7.45 15.52 -8.85
C LEU A 197 -7.37 15.61 -7.33
N GLY A 198 -6.19 15.84 -6.77
CA GLY A 198 -5.97 15.87 -5.34
C GLY A 198 -5.00 16.95 -4.89
N GLY A 199 -5.08 17.25 -3.60
CA GLY A 199 -4.11 18.06 -2.87
C GLY A 199 -3.59 17.25 -1.69
N GLU A 200 -2.28 17.35 -1.46
CA GLU A 200 -1.58 16.70 -0.35
C GLU A 200 -0.97 17.78 0.54
N PHE A 201 -1.18 17.63 1.85
CA PHE A 201 -0.49 18.36 2.89
C PHE A 201 0.38 17.38 3.66
N ASN A 202 1.68 17.65 3.72
CA ASN A 202 2.64 16.88 4.48
C ASN A 202 3.31 17.79 5.50
N SER A 203 3.43 17.31 6.73
CA SER A 203 4.10 18.01 7.81
C SER A 203 4.95 16.99 8.56
N ASN A 204 6.26 17.22 8.61
CA ASN A 204 7.20 16.38 9.39
C ASN A 204 7.50 16.99 10.77
N ASN A 205 7.01 18.21 11.04
CA ASN A 205 7.09 18.93 12.31
C ASN A 205 6.17 20.17 12.29
N THR A 206 6.13 20.94 13.39
CA THR A 206 5.28 22.14 13.53
C THR A 206 5.71 23.33 12.66
N LEU A 207 6.87 23.28 11.98
CA LEU A 207 7.52 24.42 11.33
C LEU A 207 7.75 24.25 9.81
N GLU A 208 7.83 23.03 9.31
CA GLU A 208 8.02 22.70 7.91
C GLU A 208 6.83 21.89 7.38
N TYR A 209 6.21 22.42 6.33
CA TYR A 209 5.12 21.78 5.64
C TYR A 209 5.34 21.83 4.13
N ASP A 210 4.89 20.79 3.44
CA ASP A 210 4.90 20.67 1.99
C ASP A 210 3.45 20.55 1.50
N LEU A 211 3.15 21.29 0.44
CA LEU A 211 1.85 21.32 -0.21
C LEU A 211 2.04 20.88 -1.65
N ARG A 212 1.35 19.81 -2.04
CA ARG A 212 1.42 19.28 -3.40
C ARG A 212 0.02 19.20 -3.99
N PHE A 213 -0.02 19.29 -5.31
CA PHE A 213 -1.22 19.06 -6.08
C PHE A 213 -0.91 17.98 -7.10
N ASP A 214 -1.79 16.99 -7.19
CA ASP A 214 -1.65 15.89 -8.13
C ASP A 214 -2.84 15.82 -9.09
N ALA A 215 -2.52 15.54 -10.35
CA ALA A 215 -3.50 15.24 -11.37
C ALA A 215 -3.08 13.95 -12.06
N ARG A 216 -3.88 12.90 -11.90
CA ARG A 216 -3.57 11.56 -12.42
C ARG A 216 -4.67 11.09 -13.35
N LEU A 217 -4.32 10.86 -14.61
CA LEU A 217 -5.19 10.23 -15.59
C LEU A 217 -4.80 8.75 -15.73
N THR A 218 -5.72 7.84 -15.40
CA THR A 218 -5.52 6.39 -15.43
C THR A 218 -6.44 5.76 -16.48
N TYR A 219 -5.88 4.92 -17.34
CA TYR A 219 -6.65 4.04 -18.23
C TYR A 219 -6.70 2.63 -17.64
N VAL A 220 -7.90 2.16 -17.29
CA VAL A 220 -8.14 0.88 -16.63
C VAL A 220 -8.40 -0.20 -17.68
N LEU A 221 -7.48 -1.16 -17.79
CA LEU A 221 -7.55 -2.21 -18.81
C LEU A 221 -8.68 -3.22 -18.50
N TRP A 222 -8.83 -3.55 -17.22
CA TRP A 222 -9.82 -4.47 -16.68
C TRP A 222 -10.38 -3.90 -15.36
N SER A 223 -11.70 -3.91 -15.22
CA SER A 223 -12.38 -3.72 -13.95
C SER A 223 -13.21 -4.98 -13.71
N ASP A 224 -13.04 -5.62 -12.55
CA ASP A 224 -13.99 -6.64 -12.12
C ASP A 224 -15.31 -5.90 -11.80
N VAL A 225 -16.32 -6.12 -12.65
CA VAL A 225 -17.71 -5.73 -12.42
C VAL A 225 -18.42 -6.88 -11.73
#